data_AF-A0A2P6RF22-F1
#
_entry.id   AF-A0A2P6RF22-F1
#
_cell.length_a   1.000
_cell.length_b   1.000
_cell.length_c   1.000
_cell.angle_alpha   90.00
_cell.angle_beta   90.00
_cell.angle_gamma   90.00
#
_symmetry.space_group_name_H-M   'P 1'
#
loop_
_entity.id
_entity.type
_entity.pdbx_description
1 polymer ?
#
loop_
_entity_poly.entity_id
_entity_poly.type
_entity_poly.pdbx_seq_one_letter_code
_entity_poly.pdbx_strand_id
1 'polypeptide(L)'
;MGTWKCNLPMVQPFYAIKCNPHPNLLATLVAQGSSFDCGILSEIESILALGVSPDHIIYANPYKASSHINFPLSSKFGTLPEEVSLLLQAAQTARLRVAGVSFHIGTRFEKTLGANRAVSKGLAPRRCLRFLMVCGKATGCARTYSLTVFGPTCDLADKVLEGDQLPELEVNNLLVFRNMGAYTLARSSHFHGFGSAKITYLSN
;
A
#
# COMPACT_ATOMS: atom_id res chain seq x y z
N MET A 1 13.91 8.96 -5.28
CA MET A 1 14.65 9.13 -4.01
C MET A 1 14.96 10.59 -3.61
N GLY A 2 15.17 11.53 -4.55
CA GLY A 2 15.63 12.90 -4.25
C GLY A 2 14.80 13.67 -3.22
N THR A 3 13.48 13.79 -3.42
CA THR A 3 12.59 14.51 -2.50
C THR A 3 12.66 14.00 -1.05
N TRP A 4 12.75 12.67 -0.86
CA TRP A 4 12.85 12.08 0.48
C TRP A 4 14.14 12.51 1.17
N LYS A 5 15.29 12.34 0.50
CA LYS A 5 16.60 12.69 1.05
C LYS A 5 16.70 14.18 1.41
N CYS A 6 16.05 15.06 0.65
CA CYS A 6 16.02 16.49 0.97
C CYS A 6 15.19 16.83 2.22
N ASN A 7 14.05 16.15 2.43
CA ASN A 7 13.15 16.46 3.55
C ASN A 7 13.49 15.69 4.84
N LEU A 8 14.09 14.50 4.70
CA LEU A 8 14.42 13.60 5.81
C LEU A 8 15.84 13.04 5.64
N PRO A 9 16.87 13.92 5.70
CA PRO A 9 18.25 13.53 5.37
C PRO A 9 18.83 12.46 6.32
N MET A 10 18.33 12.41 7.56
CA MET A 10 18.77 11.46 8.59
C MET A 10 17.97 10.15 8.61
N VAL A 11 16.96 10.01 7.75
CA VAL A 11 16.04 8.86 7.76
C VAL A 11 16.25 8.01 6.52
N GLN A 12 16.79 6.80 6.71
CA GLN A 12 16.85 5.79 5.66
C GLN A 12 15.43 5.23 5.39
N PRO A 13 14.89 5.36 4.17
CA PRO A 13 13.60 4.77 3.84
C PRO A 13 13.73 3.27 3.61
N PHE A 14 12.84 2.50 4.23
CA PHE A 14 12.59 1.10 3.92
C PHE A 14 11.22 1.00 3.26
N TYR A 15 11.19 0.65 1.97
CA TYR A 15 9.95 0.54 1.20
C TYR A 15 9.13 -0.66 1.64
N ALA A 16 7.90 -0.42 2.09
CA ALA A 16 6.97 -1.49 2.48
C ALA A 16 6.40 -2.21 1.25
N ILE A 17 6.87 -3.44 1.00
CA ILE A 17 6.56 -4.20 -0.22
C ILE A 17 5.07 -4.49 -0.36
N LYS A 18 4.38 -4.76 0.77
CA LYS A 18 2.92 -4.91 0.85
C LYS A 18 2.11 -3.77 0.22
N CYS A 19 2.71 -2.60 0.05
CA CYS A 19 2.08 -1.47 -0.63
C CYS A 19 1.91 -1.76 -2.13
N ASN A 20 2.96 -2.24 -2.79
CA ASN A 20 2.93 -2.66 -4.18
C ASN A 20 4.12 -3.59 -4.48
N PRO A 21 3.91 -4.92 -4.57
CA PRO A 21 4.98 -5.90 -4.77
C PRO A 21 5.38 -6.08 -6.23
N HIS A 22 5.00 -5.19 -7.15
CA HIS A 22 5.23 -5.41 -8.57
C HIS A 22 6.72 -5.49 -8.91
N PRO A 23 7.21 -6.55 -9.59
CA PRO A 23 8.64 -6.78 -9.84
C PRO A 23 9.38 -5.60 -10.47
N ASN A 24 8.83 -4.98 -11.52
CA ASN A 24 9.48 -3.83 -12.17
C ASN A 24 9.58 -2.59 -11.25
N LEU A 25 8.63 -2.38 -10.34
CA LEU A 25 8.71 -1.31 -9.35
C LEU A 25 9.84 -1.63 -8.35
N LEU A 26 9.89 -2.85 -7.84
CA LEU A 26 10.94 -3.30 -6.93
C LEU A 26 12.32 -3.19 -7.57
N ALA A 27 12.50 -3.69 -8.80
CA ALA A 27 13.75 -3.58 -9.55
C ALA A 27 14.19 -2.11 -9.73
N THR A 28 13.24 -1.21 -10.02
CA THR A 28 13.53 0.24 -10.12
C THR A 28 13.98 0.82 -8.77
N LEU A 29 13.32 0.43 -7.67
CA LEU A 29 13.69 0.88 -6.32
C LEU A 29 15.07 0.34 -5.89
N VAL A 30 15.39 -0.91 -6.26
CA VAL A 30 16.71 -1.53 -6.07
C VAL A 30 17.77 -0.75 -6.84
N ALA A 31 17.54 -0.45 -8.12
CA ALA A 31 18.45 0.35 -8.93
C ALA A 31 18.69 1.77 -8.37
N GLN A 32 17.75 2.30 -7.59
CA GLN A 32 17.87 3.57 -6.88
C GLN A 32 18.53 3.46 -5.48
N GLY A 33 18.93 2.26 -5.06
CA GLY A 33 19.55 2.01 -3.75
C GLY A 33 18.57 2.12 -2.58
N SER A 34 17.32 1.72 -2.78
CA SER A 34 16.32 1.69 -1.71
C SER A 34 16.52 0.48 -0.78
N SER A 35 16.11 0.63 0.48
CA SER A 35 15.95 -0.49 1.42
C SER A 35 14.50 -0.97 1.46
N PHE A 36 14.22 -2.11 2.07
CA PHE A 36 12.90 -2.78 2.00
C PHE A 36 12.38 -3.26 3.35
N ASP A 37 11.10 -3.00 3.60
CA ASP A 37 10.32 -3.57 4.71
C ASP A 37 9.46 -4.73 4.17
N CYS A 38 9.76 -5.94 4.63
CA CYS A 38 9.08 -7.17 4.28
C CYS A 38 8.17 -7.63 5.43
N GLY A 39 6.97 -8.08 5.09
CA GLY A 39 5.99 -8.67 6.02
C GLY A 39 5.91 -10.20 5.95
N ILE A 40 6.41 -10.83 4.89
CA ILE A 40 6.39 -12.30 4.69
C ILE A 40 7.70 -12.80 4.05
N LEU A 41 7.97 -14.11 4.14
CA LEU A 41 9.21 -14.72 3.63
C LEU A 41 9.39 -14.57 2.11
N SER A 42 8.33 -14.76 1.33
CA SER A 42 8.41 -14.64 -0.13
C SER A 42 8.79 -13.22 -0.61
N GLU A 43 8.46 -12.19 0.16
CA GLU A 43 8.93 -10.82 -0.10
C GLU A 43 10.43 -10.68 0.15
N ILE A 44 10.96 -11.29 1.21
CA ILE A 44 12.40 -11.32 1.51
C ILE A 44 13.14 -12.05 0.38
N GLU A 45 12.68 -13.25 0.02
CA GLU A 45 13.26 -14.06 -1.05
C GLU A 45 13.30 -13.29 -2.38
N SER A 46 12.21 -12.59 -2.72
CA SER A 46 12.13 -11.78 -3.93
C SER A 46 13.16 -10.65 -3.96
N ILE A 47 13.41 -9.99 -2.83
CA ILE A 47 14.38 -8.89 -2.74
C ILE A 47 15.83 -9.41 -2.74
N LEU A 48 16.10 -10.52 -2.04
CA LEU A 48 17.40 -11.17 -2.07
C LEU A 48 17.74 -11.65 -3.48
N ALA A 49 16.77 -12.19 -4.23
CA ALA A 49 16.93 -12.59 -5.62
C ALA A 49 17.27 -11.43 -6.57
N LEU A 50 16.96 -10.19 -6.19
CA LEU A 50 17.36 -8.97 -6.89
C LEU A 50 18.77 -8.46 -6.50
N GLY A 51 19.50 -9.21 -5.67
CA GLY A 51 20.88 -8.90 -5.27
C GLY A 51 21.00 -7.88 -4.15
N VAL A 52 19.92 -7.59 -3.42
CA VAL A 52 19.95 -6.66 -2.27
C VAL A 52 20.59 -7.34 -1.07
N SER A 53 21.52 -6.66 -0.39
CA SER A 53 22.12 -7.14 0.85
C SER A 53 21.08 -7.25 1.98
N PRO A 54 21.14 -8.28 2.85
CA PRO A 54 20.27 -8.41 4.03
C PRO A 54 20.26 -7.17 4.94
N ASP A 55 21.33 -6.38 4.99
CA ASP A 55 21.41 -5.14 5.78
C ASP A 55 20.43 -4.05 5.31
N HIS A 56 19.93 -4.18 4.08
CA HIS A 56 18.92 -3.30 3.50
C HIS A 56 17.51 -3.88 3.59
N ILE A 57 17.29 -4.91 4.42
CA ILE A 57 15.98 -5.56 4.61
C ILE A 57 15.60 -5.55 6.09
N ILE A 58 14.38 -5.11 6.39
CA ILE A 58 13.76 -5.28 7.72
C ILE A 58 12.58 -6.22 7.57
N TYR A 59 12.52 -7.25 8.43
CA TYR A 59 11.36 -8.14 8.52
C TYR A 59 10.35 -7.62 9.56
N ALA A 60 9.62 -6.54 9.24
CA ALA A 60 8.73 -5.83 10.17
C ALA A 60 7.32 -6.44 10.28
N ASN A 61 7.23 -7.76 10.44
CA ASN A 61 6.00 -8.42 10.84
C ASN A 61 6.05 -8.81 12.32
N PRO A 62 5.23 -8.19 13.20
CA PRO A 62 5.20 -8.50 14.63
C PRO A 62 4.59 -9.87 14.93
N TYR A 63 3.84 -10.48 14.00
CA TYR A 63 3.30 -11.83 14.13
C TYR A 63 3.84 -12.74 13.03
N LYS A 64 4.68 -13.69 13.42
CA LYS A 64 5.20 -14.73 12.51
C LYS A 64 4.39 -16.00 12.83
N ALA A 65 3.89 -16.72 11.83
CA ALA A 65 2.95 -17.85 11.99
C ALA A 65 3.38 -18.84 13.09
N SER A 66 2.42 -19.52 13.75
CA SER A 66 2.51 -20.26 15.04
C SER A 66 3.51 -21.43 15.16
N SER A 67 4.39 -21.67 14.18
CA SER A 67 5.76 -22.08 14.51
C SER A 67 6.50 -21.02 15.36
N HIS A 68 5.95 -19.81 15.50
CA HIS A 68 6.54 -18.62 16.11
C HIS A 68 5.57 -17.79 17.00
N ILE A 69 4.98 -18.46 18.01
CA ILE A 69 4.57 -17.89 19.34
C ILE A 69 3.08 -17.48 19.54
N ASN A 70 2.58 -17.79 20.77
CA ASN A 70 1.25 -17.55 21.35
C ASN A 70 1.24 -16.37 22.34
N PHE A 71 0.88 -15.17 21.91
CA PHE A 71 0.60 -14.05 22.83
C PHE A 71 -0.54 -13.16 22.29
N PRO A 72 -1.48 -12.70 23.12
CA PRO A 72 -2.53 -11.78 22.69
C PRO A 72 -1.96 -10.35 22.62
N LEU A 73 -2.20 -9.65 21.51
CA LEU A 73 -1.80 -8.24 21.33
C LEU A 73 -3.04 -7.35 21.20
N SER A 74 -2.90 -6.13 21.73
CA SER A 74 -3.95 -5.10 21.78
C SER A 74 -4.41 -4.63 20.38
N SER A 75 -5.48 -3.82 20.37
CA SER A 75 -6.39 -3.55 19.25
C SER A 75 -5.78 -3.01 17.95
N LYS A 76 -4.48 -2.73 17.89
CA LYS A 76 -3.78 -2.35 16.66
C LYS A 76 -2.26 -2.64 16.70
N PHE A 77 -1.87 -3.85 17.08
CA PHE A 77 -0.49 -4.39 17.02
C PHE A 77 0.60 -3.56 17.72
N GLY A 78 1.26 -4.15 18.72
CA GLY A 78 2.37 -3.53 19.43
C GLY A 78 2.25 -3.75 20.93
N THR A 79 3.10 -3.06 21.69
CA THR A 79 3.25 -3.19 23.14
C THR A 79 2.91 -1.87 23.80
N LEU A 80 2.16 -1.90 24.91
CA LEU A 80 1.88 -0.72 25.72
C LEU A 80 3.15 -0.28 26.47
N PRO A 81 3.36 1.03 26.74
CA PRO A 81 4.56 1.50 27.45
C PRO A 81 4.85 0.75 28.76
N GLU A 82 3.81 0.41 29.53
CA GLU A 82 3.88 -0.34 30.77
C GLU A 82 4.35 -1.80 30.61
N GLU A 83 4.18 -2.39 29.42
CA GLU A 83 4.59 -3.76 29.11
C GLU A 83 6.05 -3.85 28.65
N VAL A 84 6.68 -2.72 28.30
CA VAL A 84 8.04 -2.68 27.72
C VAL A 84 9.07 -3.32 28.65
N SER A 85 9.04 -2.99 29.95
CA SER A 85 10.00 -3.55 30.92
C SER A 85 9.93 -5.07 31.00
N LEU A 86 8.73 -5.65 30.95
CA LEU A 86 8.52 -7.09 30.99
C LEU A 86 9.03 -7.76 29.71
N LEU A 87 8.80 -7.15 28.54
CA LEU A 87 9.32 -7.69 27.28
C LEU A 87 10.85 -7.62 27.20
N LEU A 88 11.47 -6.55 27.72
CA LEU A 88 12.94 -6.45 27.77
C LEU A 88 13.55 -7.51 28.71
N GLN A 89 12.92 -7.78 29.86
CA GLN A 89 13.32 -8.86 30.76
C GLN A 89 13.16 -10.25 30.11
N ALA A 90 12.07 -10.48 29.39
CA ALA A 90 11.84 -11.70 28.64
C ALA A 90 12.88 -11.89 27.52
N ALA A 91 13.20 -10.82 26.77
CA ALA A 91 14.23 -10.84 25.74
C ALA A 91 15.61 -11.15 26.33
N GLN A 92 15.96 -10.55 27.47
CA GLN A 92 17.21 -10.83 28.19
C GLN A 92 17.28 -12.30 28.63
N THR A 93 16.20 -12.83 29.21
CA THR A 93 16.09 -14.24 29.62
C THR A 93 16.26 -15.19 28.43
N ALA A 94 15.65 -14.84 27.29
CA ALA A 94 15.78 -15.57 26.03
C ALA A 94 17.10 -15.30 25.28
N ARG A 95 18.00 -14.46 25.84
CA ARG A 95 19.27 -14.05 25.23
C ARG A 95 19.11 -13.41 23.84
N LEU A 96 17.99 -12.72 23.62
CA LEU A 96 17.71 -11.98 22.40
C LEU A 96 18.36 -10.60 22.46
N ARG A 97 18.92 -10.16 21.33
CA ARG A 97 19.44 -8.79 21.18
C ARG A 97 18.31 -7.84 20.79
N VAL A 98 17.99 -6.89 21.66
CA VAL A 98 17.07 -5.79 21.35
C VAL A 98 17.86 -4.66 20.70
N ALA A 99 17.62 -4.40 19.42
CA ALA A 99 18.38 -3.41 18.64
C ALA A 99 17.78 -1.99 18.68
N GLY A 100 16.50 -1.86 19.01
CA GLY A 100 15.81 -0.56 19.01
C GLY A 100 14.30 -0.69 19.12
N VAL A 101 13.62 0.39 18.77
CA VAL A 101 12.16 0.53 18.85
C VAL A 101 11.60 0.93 17.49
N SER A 102 10.42 0.44 17.14
CA SER A 102 9.66 0.85 15.96
C SER A 102 8.19 1.08 16.32
N PHE A 103 7.54 2.03 15.68
CA PHE A 103 6.10 2.28 15.80
C PHE A 103 5.50 2.65 14.44
N HIS A 104 4.19 2.49 14.30
CA HIS A 104 3.48 2.80 13.05
C HIS A 104 2.20 3.60 13.35
N ILE A 105 2.21 4.89 13.01
CA ILE A 105 1.10 5.83 13.32
C ILE A 105 -0.20 5.46 12.57
N GLY A 106 -0.07 4.76 11.44
CA GLY A 106 -1.20 4.40 10.58
C GLY A 106 -1.22 5.22 9.28
N THR A 107 -1.90 4.70 8.28
CA THR A 107 -1.97 5.31 6.94
C THR A 107 -2.94 6.50 6.85
N ARG A 108 -3.75 6.74 7.90
CA ARG A 108 -4.75 7.82 7.97
C ARG A 108 -4.35 8.89 8.98
N PHE A 109 -3.10 9.33 8.90
CA PHE A 109 -2.66 10.45 9.73
C PHE A 109 -3.10 11.77 9.08
N GLU A 110 -4.15 12.39 9.62
CA GLU A 110 -4.49 13.78 9.32
C GLU A 110 -3.83 14.67 10.37
N LYS A 111 -3.14 15.73 9.95
CA LYS A 111 -2.56 16.72 10.87
C LYS A 111 -3.70 17.42 11.63
N THR A 112 -3.79 17.23 12.94
CA THR A 112 -4.67 18.04 13.81
C THR A 112 -4.07 19.39 14.19
N LEU A 113 -3.29 20.03 13.31
CA LEU A 113 -2.81 21.40 13.47
C LEU A 113 -2.80 22.07 12.10
N GLY A 114 -3.55 23.17 11.98
CA GLY A 114 -4.02 23.76 10.73
C GLY A 114 -2.96 23.93 9.64
N ALA A 115 -3.15 23.24 8.51
CA ALA A 115 -2.66 23.63 7.20
C ALA A 115 -3.31 22.73 6.13
N ASN A 116 -4.11 23.36 5.26
CA ASN A 116 -4.57 22.93 3.93
C ASN A 116 -5.16 21.51 3.77
N ARG A 117 -6.49 21.53 3.68
CA ARG A 117 -7.39 20.45 3.27
C ARG A 117 -7.17 20.10 1.78
N ALA A 118 -6.36 19.09 1.50
CA ALA A 118 -6.42 18.31 0.25
C ALA A 118 -5.71 16.96 0.44
N VAL A 119 -6.30 15.90 -0.12
CA VAL A 119 -5.82 14.50 -0.14
C VAL A 119 -6.16 13.66 1.11
N SER A 120 -7.45 13.50 1.43
CA SER A 120 -7.90 12.37 2.27
C SER A 120 -9.30 11.85 1.99
N LYS A 121 -9.93 12.22 0.86
CA LYS A 121 -11.11 11.50 0.37
C LYS A 121 -10.68 10.54 -0.74
N GLY A 122 -10.56 9.26 -0.40
CA GLY A 122 -10.60 8.19 -1.40
C GLY A 122 -9.43 7.20 -1.43
N LEU A 123 -9.00 6.65 -0.29
CA LEU A 123 -8.28 5.37 -0.31
C LEU A 123 -8.82 4.46 0.81
N ALA A 124 -10.10 4.09 0.70
CA ALA A 124 -10.50 2.78 1.18
C ALA A 124 -9.86 1.74 0.24
N PRO A 125 -9.46 0.55 0.73
CA PRO A 125 -8.96 -0.52 -0.13
C PRO A 125 -10.08 -0.97 -1.07
N ARG A 126 -10.16 -0.37 -2.26
CA ARG A 126 -11.15 -0.69 -3.27
C ARG A 126 -10.51 -1.66 -4.28
N ARG A 127 -11.26 -2.72 -4.58
CA ARG A 127 -10.81 -3.88 -5.35
C ARG A 127 -10.24 -3.46 -6.71
N CYS A 128 -9.23 -4.20 -7.16
CA CYS A 128 -8.52 -3.94 -8.40
C CYS A 128 -9.44 -4.24 -9.58
N LEU A 129 -9.66 -3.26 -10.47
CA LEU A 129 -10.51 -3.41 -11.64
C LEU A 129 -9.77 -2.99 -12.90
N ARG A 130 -9.99 -3.73 -13.99
CA ARG A 130 -9.53 -3.36 -15.33
C ARG A 130 -10.37 -2.19 -15.83
N PHE A 131 -9.72 -1.05 -16.10
CA PHE A 131 -10.32 0.03 -16.87
C PHE A 131 -9.38 0.37 -18.02
N LEU A 132 -9.92 0.33 -19.24
CA LEU A 132 -9.30 0.88 -20.45
C LEU A 132 -9.37 2.43 -20.33
N MET A 133 -8.70 3.21 -21.21
CA MET A 133 -8.32 4.64 -21.08
C MET A 133 -9.39 5.79 -21.16
N VAL A 134 -9.85 6.35 -22.29
CA VAL A 134 -10.56 7.66 -22.49
C VAL A 134 -9.60 8.82 -22.36
N CYS A 135 -9.16 9.21 -23.55
CA CYS A 135 -8.88 10.59 -23.88
C CYS A 135 -10.17 11.14 -24.50
N GLY A 136 -10.98 11.85 -23.71
CA GLY A 136 -12.14 12.60 -24.20
C GLY A 136 -11.75 14.06 -24.27
N LYS A 137 -11.96 14.71 -25.43
CA LYS A 137 -11.82 16.17 -25.55
C LYS A 137 -12.76 16.82 -24.54
N ALA A 138 -12.21 17.60 -23.61
CA ALA A 138 -13.02 18.43 -22.72
C ALA A 138 -13.78 19.47 -23.56
N THR A 139 -15.04 19.22 -23.85
CA THR A 139 -15.97 20.24 -24.32
C THR A 139 -16.68 20.78 -23.08
N GLY A 140 -16.49 22.08 -22.81
CA GLY A 140 -17.12 22.74 -21.67
C GLY A 140 -18.65 22.68 -21.74
N CYS A 141 -19.30 22.59 -20.57
CA CYS A 141 -20.76 22.57 -20.38
C CYS A 141 -21.51 21.25 -20.66
N ALA A 142 -20.87 20.08 -20.52
CA ALA A 142 -21.59 18.81 -20.55
C ALA A 142 -22.46 18.63 -19.29
N ARG A 143 -23.73 18.26 -19.46
CA ARG A 143 -24.65 17.92 -18.36
C ARG A 143 -24.13 16.68 -17.62
N THR A 144 -24.10 16.75 -16.29
CA THR A 144 -23.68 15.63 -15.44
C THR A 144 -24.87 15.01 -14.71
N TYR A 145 -24.77 13.72 -14.43
CA TYR A 145 -25.77 12.94 -13.73
C TYR A 145 -25.14 12.27 -12.51
N SER A 146 -25.96 12.02 -11.49
CA SER A 146 -25.55 11.23 -10.34
C SER A 146 -25.56 9.76 -10.75
N LEU A 147 -24.38 9.16 -10.89
CA LEU A 147 -24.21 7.80 -11.39
C LEU A 147 -23.54 6.90 -10.34
N THR A 148 -23.78 5.60 -10.47
CA THR A 148 -23.09 4.56 -9.72
C THR A 148 -22.27 3.72 -10.68
N VAL A 149 -20.98 3.55 -10.39
CA VAL A 149 -20.07 2.72 -11.19
C VAL A 149 -19.81 1.43 -10.44
N PHE A 150 -20.23 0.32 -11.04
CA PHE A 150 -19.98 -1.02 -10.51
C PHE A 150 -18.70 -1.62 -11.11
N GLY A 151 -18.07 -2.52 -10.36
CA GLY A 151 -17.11 -3.47 -10.90
C GLY A 151 -17.81 -4.61 -11.65
N PRO A 152 -17.04 -5.51 -12.26
CA PRO A 152 -17.54 -6.53 -13.17
C PRO A 152 -18.09 -7.77 -12.45
N THR A 153 -18.00 -7.83 -11.12
CA THR A 153 -18.47 -9.01 -10.38
C THR A 153 -19.99 -8.96 -10.19
N CYS A 154 -20.62 -10.12 -9.99
CA CYS A 154 -22.05 -10.21 -9.69
C CYS A 154 -22.41 -9.80 -8.24
N ASP A 155 -21.51 -9.13 -7.53
CA ASP A 155 -21.69 -8.71 -6.14
C ASP A 155 -22.18 -7.25 -6.09
N LEU A 156 -23.32 -7.02 -5.43
CA LEU A 156 -23.89 -5.66 -5.27
C LEU A 156 -22.98 -4.73 -4.45
N ALA A 157 -22.06 -5.27 -3.66
CA ALA A 157 -21.05 -4.53 -2.94
C ALA A 157 -19.85 -4.12 -3.82
N ASP A 158 -19.74 -4.62 -5.05
CA ASP A 158 -18.69 -4.26 -5.99
C ASP A 158 -18.98 -2.90 -6.64
N LYS A 159 -19.08 -1.86 -5.82
CA LYS A 159 -19.27 -0.47 -6.23
C LYS A 159 -17.95 0.30 -6.12
N VAL A 160 -17.58 0.94 -7.21
CA VAL A 160 -16.39 1.81 -7.31
C VAL A 160 -16.73 3.23 -6.91
N LEU A 161 -17.82 3.76 -7.48
CA LEU A 161 -18.38 5.09 -7.26
C LEU A 161 -19.87 4.96 -6.98
N GLU A 162 -20.42 5.84 -6.15
CA GLU A 162 -21.84 5.83 -5.79
C GLU A 162 -22.33 7.26 -5.56
N GLY A 163 -23.20 7.70 -6.46
CA GLY A 163 -23.78 9.04 -6.43
C GLY A 163 -22.85 10.15 -6.97
N ASP A 164 -21.74 9.78 -7.61
CA ASP A 164 -20.77 10.71 -8.16
C ASP A 164 -21.30 11.37 -9.45
N GLN A 165 -21.00 12.67 -9.61
CA GLN A 165 -21.42 13.45 -10.77
C GLN A 165 -20.50 13.17 -11.96
N LEU A 166 -21.03 12.51 -12.98
CA LEU A 166 -20.31 12.14 -14.20
C LEU A 166 -21.09 12.59 -15.44
N PRO A 167 -20.42 12.88 -16.56
CA PRO A 167 -21.11 13.09 -17.83
C PRO A 167 -21.86 11.81 -18.24
N GLU A 168 -22.73 11.91 -19.24
CA GLU A 168 -23.29 10.73 -19.89
C GLU A 168 -22.17 9.84 -20.45
N LEU A 169 -22.27 8.54 -20.23
CA LEU A 169 -21.28 7.55 -20.61
C LEU A 169 -21.91 6.51 -21.52
N GLU A 170 -21.20 6.15 -22.59
CA GLU A 170 -21.56 5.06 -23.48
C GLU A 170 -20.73 3.81 -23.20
N VAL A 171 -21.21 2.66 -23.67
CA VAL A 171 -20.40 1.42 -23.65
C VAL A 171 -19.08 1.67 -24.38
N ASN A 172 -17.98 1.19 -23.81
CA ASN A 172 -16.60 1.43 -24.25
C ASN A 172 -16.07 2.84 -24.01
N ASN A 173 -16.84 3.73 -23.38
CA ASN A 173 -16.23 4.84 -22.65
C ASN A 173 -15.43 4.29 -21.47
N LEU A 174 -14.51 5.10 -21.01
CA LEU A 174 -13.41 4.66 -20.18
C LEU A 174 -13.26 5.67 -19.04
N LEU A 175 -12.85 5.16 -17.89
CA LEU A 175 -12.77 5.93 -16.65
C LEU A 175 -11.35 5.86 -16.12
N VAL A 176 -10.74 7.03 -15.93
CA VAL A 176 -9.36 7.15 -15.46
C VAL A 176 -9.34 7.48 -13.97
N PHE A 177 -8.85 6.52 -13.19
CA PHE A 177 -8.58 6.71 -11.77
C PHE A 177 -7.08 6.98 -11.58
N ARG A 178 -6.73 8.19 -11.15
CA ARG A 178 -5.35 8.56 -10.81
C ARG A 178 -5.00 8.07 -9.40
N ASN A 179 -3.71 8.06 -9.08
CA ASN A 179 -3.19 7.69 -7.75
C ASN A 179 -3.49 6.25 -7.31
N MET A 180 -3.68 5.34 -8.28
CA MET A 180 -3.98 3.91 -8.04
C MET A 180 -2.72 3.04 -7.84
N GLY A 181 -1.64 3.61 -7.28
CA GLY A 181 -0.35 2.93 -7.15
C GLY A 181 -0.16 2.12 -5.86
N ALA A 182 -0.83 2.50 -4.78
CA ALA A 182 -0.65 1.93 -3.44
C ALA A 182 -1.86 1.08 -3.04
N TYR A 183 -1.61 -0.15 -2.55
CA TYR A 183 -2.60 -1.09 -2.03
C TYR A 183 -3.71 -1.49 -3.01
N THR A 184 -3.47 -1.35 -4.31
CA THR A 184 -4.40 -1.71 -5.39
C THR A 184 -4.08 -3.10 -5.94
N LEU A 185 -2.93 -3.25 -6.62
CA LEU A 185 -2.46 -4.52 -7.15
C LEU A 185 -2.24 -5.55 -6.05
N ALA A 186 -1.62 -5.13 -4.94
CA ALA A 186 -1.32 -5.98 -3.78
C ALA A 186 -2.57 -6.62 -3.16
N ARG A 187 -3.75 -6.05 -3.43
CA ARG A 187 -5.06 -6.54 -2.95
C ARG A 187 -5.94 -7.09 -4.07
N SER A 188 -5.38 -7.25 -5.28
CA SER A 188 -6.10 -7.88 -6.39
C SER A 188 -6.30 -9.37 -6.12
N SER A 189 -7.43 -9.90 -6.58
CA SER A 189 -7.75 -11.33 -6.50
C SER A 189 -8.37 -11.80 -7.81
N HIS A 190 -8.36 -13.11 -8.02
CA HIS A 190 -9.01 -13.76 -9.17
C HIS A 190 -10.48 -14.13 -8.89
N PHE A 191 -11.15 -13.35 -8.05
CA PHE A 191 -12.55 -13.60 -7.69
C PHE A 191 -13.44 -13.56 -8.95
N HIS A 192 -14.33 -14.55 -9.07
CA HIS A 192 -15.13 -14.80 -10.28
C HIS A 192 -14.32 -14.92 -11.59
N GLY A 193 -13.03 -15.30 -11.51
CA GLY A 193 -12.18 -15.50 -12.69
C GLY A 193 -11.67 -14.20 -13.34
N PHE A 194 -11.94 -13.03 -12.76
CA PHE A 194 -11.41 -11.78 -13.28
C PHE A 194 -9.93 -11.65 -12.94
N GLY A 195 -9.08 -11.59 -13.96
CA GLY A 195 -7.65 -11.31 -13.81
C GLY A 195 -7.36 -9.88 -13.36
N SER A 196 -6.16 -9.66 -12.81
CA SER A 196 -5.67 -8.33 -12.44
C SER A 196 -5.51 -7.41 -13.65
N ALA A 197 -5.39 -6.10 -13.38
CA ALA A 197 -5.18 -5.11 -14.42
C ALA A 197 -3.84 -5.32 -15.14
N LYS A 198 -3.83 -5.12 -16.47
CA LYS A 198 -2.58 -5.10 -17.24
C LYS A 198 -1.81 -3.84 -16.87
N ILE A 199 -0.53 -4.00 -16.54
CA ILE A 199 0.35 -2.89 -16.18
C ILE A 199 1.25 -2.59 -17.38
N THR A 200 1.26 -1.34 -17.79
CA THR A 200 2.12 -0.82 -18.86
C THR A 200 2.99 0.28 -18.28
N TYR A 201 4.30 0.22 -18.57
CA TYR A 201 5.27 1.20 -18.12
C TYR A 201 5.51 2.24 -19.20
N LEU A 202 5.62 3.50 -18.77
CA LEU A 202 6.07 4.61 -19.59
C LEU A 202 7.33 5.16 -18.92
N SER A 203 8.46 5.14 -19.61
CA SER A 203 9.68 5.82 -19.21
C SER A 203 9.78 7.12 -19.98
N ASN A 204 10.00 8.23 -19.28
CA ASN A 204 10.34 9.52 -19.89
C ASN A 204 11.84 9.65 -20.07
#